data_AF-A0A6G8C2Z5-F1
#
_entry.id   AF-A0A6G8C2Z5-F1
#
_cell.length_a   1.000
_cell.length_b   1.000
_cell.length_c   1.000
_cell.angle_alpha   90.00
_cell.angle_beta   90.00
_cell.angle_gamma   90.00
#
_symmetry.space_group_name_H-M   'P 1'
#
loop_
_entity.id
_entity.type
_entity.pdbx_description
1 polymer ?
#
loop_
_entity_poly.entity_id
_entity_poly.type
_entity_poly.pdbx_seq_one_letter_code
_entity_poly.pdbx_strand_id
1 'polypeptide(L)'
;MTTTVWKMIYLARRNPAFAPQEFPEVWRSHSALGKQCVNVGKRVKAVAQCSRVLDDALPATLSRDFDGVNLMVLADRESGNTIWNDSETLAVMRPDEPRVFADYVRNFSMLCQQHVLRGDLNDAVFAPRDAVILVGFLQRESAFVKARSAPSILPESWRMGALDKAYRMVCNTLDEAAPQGYGFGYIVEWWFESLAEASHAASDLSSPSDDLSCAWGDSVFLLTKVTHSRP
;
A
#
# COMPACT_ATOMS: atom_id res chain seq x y z
N MET A 1 -3.74 11.94 -23.21
CA MET A 1 -2.53 11.20 -22.80
C MET A 1 -2.77 10.74 -21.38
N THR A 2 -2.77 9.42 -21.12
CA THR A 2 -2.86 8.89 -19.76
C THR A 2 -1.59 9.28 -19.01
N THR A 3 -1.71 10.08 -17.96
CA THR A 3 -0.57 10.49 -17.15
C THR A 3 -0.11 9.30 -16.31
N THR A 4 1.13 8.85 -16.51
CA THR A 4 1.73 7.80 -15.68
C THR A 4 1.78 8.26 -14.23
N VAL A 5 1.23 7.45 -13.33
CA VAL A 5 1.25 7.71 -11.89
C VAL A 5 2.28 6.80 -11.24
N TRP A 6 3.21 7.43 -10.52
CA TRP A 6 4.24 6.77 -9.74
C TRP A 6 3.90 6.81 -8.26
N LYS A 7 4.05 5.69 -7.57
CA LYS A 7 3.84 5.59 -6.12
C LYS A 7 5.07 5.02 -5.43
N MET A 8 5.33 5.52 -4.24
CA MET A 8 6.11 4.80 -3.24
C MET A 8 5.12 4.14 -2.28
N ILE A 9 5.07 2.83 -2.29
CA ILE A 9 4.17 2.04 -1.44
C ILE A 9 5.00 1.36 -0.37
N TYR A 10 4.59 1.43 0.88
CA TYR A 10 5.26 0.69 1.94
C TYR A 10 4.27 -0.06 2.82
N LEU A 11 4.65 -1.27 3.19
CA LEU A 11 3.89 -2.17 4.05
C LEU A 11 4.49 -2.09 5.46
N ALA A 12 3.85 -1.31 6.32
CA ALA A 12 4.43 -0.86 7.57
C ALA A 12 4.17 -1.84 8.72
N ARG A 13 5.21 -2.03 9.53
CA ARG A 13 5.10 -2.51 10.91
C ARG A 13 5.33 -1.33 11.84
N ARG A 14 4.46 -1.13 12.82
CA ARG A 14 4.64 -0.10 13.83
C ARG A 14 5.83 -0.44 14.75
N ASN A 15 6.37 0.55 15.45
CA ASN A 15 7.27 0.25 16.56
C ASN A 15 6.51 -0.59 17.61
N PRO A 16 7.05 -1.76 18.04
CA PRO A 16 6.39 -2.65 18.97
C PRO A 16 6.14 -2.05 20.37
N ALA A 17 6.78 -0.93 20.72
CA ALA A 17 6.72 -0.30 22.03
C ALA A 17 5.39 0.39 22.39
N PHE A 18 4.52 0.67 21.42
CA PHE A 18 3.19 1.26 21.65
C PHE A 18 2.07 0.34 21.16
N ALA A 19 0.80 0.63 21.43
CA ALA A 19 -0.31 -0.24 21.04
C ALA A 19 -0.74 -0.03 19.57
N PRO A 20 -1.31 -1.04 18.88
CA PRO A 20 -1.81 -0.89 17.50
C PRO A 20 -2.76 0.29 17.30
N GLN A 21 -3.58 0.60 18.30
CA GLN A 21 -4.56 1.69 18.29
C GLN A 21 -3.90 3.08 18.21
N GLU A 22 -2.67 3.21 18.70
CA GLU A 22 -1.93 4.48 18.73
C GLU A 22 -1.21 4.73 17.39
N PHE A 23 -0.97 3.67 16.60
CA PHE A 23 -0.20 3.76 15.36
C PHE A 23 -0.69 4.84 14.39
N PRO A 24 -2.00 5.01 14.10
CA PRO A 24 -2.45 6.03 13.16
C PRO A 24 -2.08 7.46 13.59
N GLU A 25 -2.07 7.74 14.88
CA GLU A 25 -1.69 9.05 15.42
C GLU A 25 -0.18 9.27 15.35
N VAL A 26 0.61 8.30 15.82
CA VAL A 26 2.08 8.35 15.77
C VAL A 26 2.57 8.50 14.33
N TRP A 27 1.94 7.77 13.41
CA TRP A 27 2.26 7.78 11.98
C TRP A 27 1.82 9.06 11.27
N ARG A 28 0.68 9.65 11.66
CA ARG A 28 0.28 10.98 11.19
C ARG A 28 1.29 12.06 11.61
N SER A 29 1.81 11.97 12.84
CA SER A 29 2.88 12.88 13.30
C SER A 29 4.15 12.77 12.43
N HIS A 30 4.52 11.55 12.03
CA HIS A 30 5.64 11.31 11.10
C HIS A 30 5.41 11.98 9.73
N SER A 31 4.20 11.84 9.16
CA SER A 31 3.83 12.53 7.91
C SER A 31 3.91 14.05 8.04
N ALA A 32 3.50 14.60 9.19
CA ALA A 32 3.58 16.03 9.47
C ALA A 32 5.04 16.52 9.55
N LEU A 33 5.93 15.73 10.17
CA LEU A 33 7.36 16.02 10.18
C LEU A 33 7.95 15.98 8.77
N GLY A 34 7.67 14.92 8.01
CA GLY A 34 8.14 14.78 6.63
C GLY A 34 7.68 15.92 5.71
N LYS A 35 6.49 16.49 5.94
CA LYS A 35 6.00 17.67 5.19
C LYS A 35 6.88 18.91 5.39
N GLN A 36 7.58 19.03 6.52
CA GLN A 36 8.48 20.16 6.79
C GLN A 36 9.78 20.06 5.98
N CYS A 37 10.13 18.86 5.50
CA CYS A 37 11.30 18.65 4.63
C CYS A 37 11.00 19.13 3.21
N VAL A 38 11.73 20.16 2.75
CA VAL A 38 11.57 20.75 1.41
C VAL A 38 11.66 19.70 0.31
N ASN A 39 12.58 18.74 0.46
CA ASN A 39 12.80 17.67 -0.51
C ASN A 39 11.56 16.78 -0.69
N VAL A 40 10.89 16.45 0.41
CA VAL A 40 9.66 15.65 0.44
C VAL A 40 8.52 16.44 -0.19
N GLY A 41 8.34 17.71 0.19
CA GLY A 41 7.28 18.56 -0.35
C GLY A 41 7.35 18.76 -1.88
N LYS A 42 8.55 18.75 -2.47
CA LYS A 42 8.74 18.83 -3.93
C LYS A 42 8.45 17.52 -4.67
N ARG A 43 8.59 16.38 -4.00
CA ARG A 43 8.61 15.04 -4.62
C ARG A 43 7.36 14.23 -4.35
N VAL A 44 6.62 14.58 -3.32
CA VAL A 44 5.41 13.88 -2.89
C VAL A 44 4.21 14.75 -3.20
N LYS A 45 3.40 14.31 -4.17
CA LYS A 45 2.18 14.98 -4.63
C LYS A 45 0.93 14.64 -3.82
N ALA A 46 0.96 13.50 -3.13
CA ALA A 46 -0.09 13.09 -2.21
C ALA A 46 0.38 11.95 -1.32
N VAL A 47 -0.26 11.80 -0.17
CA VAL A 47 -0.08 10.69 0.76
C VAL A 47 -1.43 10.23 1.26
N ALA A 48 -1.66 8.92 1.25
CA ALA A 48 -2.67 8.27 2.04
C ALA A 48 -2.03 7.23 2.98
N GLN A 49 -2.30 7.36 4.28
CA GLN A 49 -1.91 6.39 5.30
C GLN A 49 -3.12 5.50 5.60
N CYS A 50 -3.02 4.24 5.19
CA CYS A 50 -4.08 3.25 5.32
C CYS A 50 -3.75 2.38 6.52
N SER A 51 -4.38 2.64 7.67
CA SER A 51 -4.16 1.86 8.88
C SER A 51 -4.95 0.56 8.83
N ARG A 52 -4.38 -0.54 9.30
CA ARG A 52 -5.07 -1.84 9.38
C ARG A 52 -6.31 -1.71 10.27
N VAL A 53 -7.41 -2.33 9.85
CA VAL A 53 -8.61 -2.45 10.68
C VAL A 53 -8.32 -3.40 11.83
N LEU A 54 -8.58 -2.94 13.06
CA LEU A 54 -8.36 -3.69 14.30
C LEU A 54 -9.69 -4.32 14.73
N ASP A 55 -10.07 -5.43 14.10
CA ASP A 55 -11.25 -6.21 14.45
C ASP A 55 -10.89 -7.69 14.47
N ASP A 56 -11.08 -8.34 15.62
CA ASP A 56 -10.75 -9.75 15.84
C ASP A 56 -11.69 -10.71 15.10
N ALA A 57 -12.87 -10.23 14.68
CA ALA A 57 -13.82 -10.98 13.87
C ALA A 57 -13.39 -11.10 12.39
N LEU A 58 -12.35 -10.38 11.99
CA LEU A 58 -11.84 -10.44 10.61
C LEU A 58 -11.22 -11.81 10.29
N PRO A 59 -11.32 -12.26 9.02
CA PRO A 59 -10.78 -13.54 8.58
C PRO A 59 -9.29 -13.70 8.86
N ALA A 60 -8.86 -14.92 9.21
CA ALA A 60 -7.46 -15.24 9.50
C ALA A 60 -6.52 -15.12 8.28
N THR A 61 -7.07 -15.04 7.07
CA THR A 61 -6.30 -14.76 5.84
C THR A 61 -5.77 -13.34 5.77
N LEU A 62 -6.34 -12.41 6.52
CA LEU A 62 -5.80 -11.06 6.65
C LEU A 62 -4.62 -11.07 7.62
N SER A 63 -3.51 -10.48 7.20
CA SER A 63 -2.30 -10.42 7.99
C SER A 63 -2.48 -9.54 9.22
N ARG A 64 -1.98 -10.04 10.35
CA ARG A 64 -1.87 -9.31 11.62
C ARG A 64 -0.44 -8.84 11.90
N ASP A 65 0.50 -9.19 11.03
CA ASP A 65 1.95 -8.90 11.19
C ASP A 65 2.34 -7.49 10.76
N PHE A 66 1.40 -6.76 10.15
CA PHE A 66 1.58 -5.41 9.64
C PHE A 66 0.46 -4.50 10.17
N ASP A 67 0.75 -3.22 10.30
CA ASP A 67 -0.14 -2.24 10.93
C ASP A 67 -0.71 -1.22 9.93
N GLY A 68 -0.18 -1.18 8.70
CA GLY A 68 -0.77 -0.36 7.65
C GLY A 68 0.00 -0.35 6.33
N VAL A 69 -0.57 0.36 5.37
CA VAL A 69 -0.02 0.56 4.02
C VAL A 69 -0.01 2.05 3.71
N ASN A 70 1.12 2.53 3.20
CA ASN A 70 1.22 3.88 2.66
C ASN A 70 1.04 3.88 1.15
N LEU A 71 0.24 4.81 0.66
CA LEU A 71 0.12 5.11 -0.76
C LEU A 71 0.60 6.53 -0.98
N MET A 72 1.88 6.69 -1.32
CA MET A 72 2.50 8.01 -1.56
C MET A 72 2.67 8.24 -3.06
N VAL A 73 1.92 9.19 -3.60
CA VAL A 73 2.00 9.58 -5.01
C VAL A 73 3.19 10.51 -5.20
N LEU A 74 4.03 10.16 -6.17
CA LEU A 74 5.27 10.88 -6.47
C LEU A 74 5.06 11.91 -7.58
N ALA A 75 5.94 12.90 -7.62
CA ALA A 75 5.94 13.90 -8.68
C ALA A 75 6.23 13.27 -10.05
N ASP A 76 7.18 12.34 -10.07
CA ASP A 76 7.68 11.59 -11.22
C ASP A 76 8.40 10.32 -10.74
N ARG A 77 8.97 9.54 -11.67
CA ARG A 77 9.72 8.33 -11.38
C ARG A 77 11.00 8.62 -10.57
N GLU A 78 11.74 9.66 -10.95
CA GLU A 78 13.06 10.01 -10.37
C GLU A 78 12.96 10.41 -8.89
N SER A 79 11.81 10.97 -8.51
CA SER A 79 11.46 11.28 -7.12
C SER A 79 11.59 10.07 -6.20
N GLY A 80 11.28 8.87 -6.69
CA GLY A 80 11.32 7.62 -5.91
C GLY A 80 12.73 7.26 -5.41
N ASN A 81 13.76 7.57 -6.20
CA ASN A 81 15.15 7.35 -5.81
C ASN A 81 15.70 8.55 -5.04
N THR A 82 15.35 9.76 -5.47
CA THR A 82 15.92 11.00 -4.93
C THR A 82 15.46 11.29 -3.50
N ILE A 83 14.26 10.83 -3.11
CA ILE A 83 13.72 11.05 -1.76
C ILE A 83 14.62 10.45 -0.67
N TRP A 84 15.43 9.43 -1.01
CA TRP A 84 16.27 8.71 -0.05
C TRP A 84 17.67 9.26 0.15
N ASN A 85 18.12 10.18 -0.70
CA ASN A 85 19.53 10.60 -0.78
C ASN A 85 19.75 12.05 -0.33
N ASP A 86 18.71 12.73 0.14
CA ASP A 86 18.78 14.11 0.62
C ASP A 86 19.22 14.16 2.09
N SER A 87 20.40 14.73 2.35
CA SER A 87 21.02 14.74 3.69
C SER A 87 20.20 15.51 4.72
N GLU A 88 19.52 16.59 4.32
CA GLU A 88 18.67 17.39 5.21
C GLU A 88 17.43 16.59 5.64
N THR A 89 16.74 15.97 4.69
CA THR A 89 15.60 15.08 4.99
C THR A 89 16.03 13.89 5.84
N LEU A 90 17.18 13.29 5.54
CA LEU A 90 17.70 12.16 6.32
C LEU A 90 18.00 12.57 7.76
N ALA A 91 18.60 13.75 7.99
CA ALA A 91 18.91 14.24 9.33
C ALA A 91 17.65 14.42 10.21
N VAL A 92 16.50 14.75 9.59
CA VAL A 92 15.22 14.93 10.28
C VAL A 92 14.44 13.62 10.42
N MET A 93 14.33 12.85 9.34
CA MET A 93 13.45 11.68 9.28
C MET A 93 14.08 10.42 9.87
N ARG A 94 15.39 10.20 9.69
CA ARG A 94 16.05 8.98 10.19
C ARG A 94 15.93 8.78 11.70
N PRO A 95 16.07 9.82 12.55
CA PRO A 95 15.85 9.66 13.98
C PRO A 95 14.38 9.38 14.34
N ASP A 96 13.44 9.85 13.51
CA ASP A 96 12.00 9.67 13.75
C ASP A 96 11.49 8.29 13.32
N GLU A 97 12.10 7.68 12.30
CA GLU A 97 11.67 6.38 11.76
C GLU A 97 11.58 5.28 12.84
N PRO A 98 12.60 5.02 13.68
CA PRO A 98 12.51 4.02 14.77
C PRO A 98 11.52 4.39 15.87
N ARG A 99 11.15 5.67 16.03
CA ARG A 99 10.09 6.07 16.97
C ARG A 99 8.72 5.57 16.50
N VAL A 100 8.53 5.43 15.18
CA VAL A 100 7.22 5.19 14.55
C VAL A 100 7.09 3.75 14.05
N PHE A 101 8.15 3.20 13.46
CA PHE A 101 8.15 1.92 12.75
C PHE A 101 9.10 0.92 13.39
N ALA A 102 8.91 -0.37 13.08
CA ALA A 102 9.79 -1.44 13.53
C ALA A 102 11.17 -1.42 12.85
N ASP A 103 11.29 -0.74 11.72
CA ASP A 103 12.53 -0.59 10.96
C ASP A 103 12.50 0.75 10.20
N TYR A 104 13.57 1.07 9.50
CA TYR A 104 13.67 2.21 8.62
C TYR A 104 12.79 2.08 7.38
N VAL A 105 12.11 3.16 6.98
CA VAL A 105 11.07 3.16 5.92
C VAL A 105 11.60 2.64 4.59
N ARG A 106 12.86 2.94 4.26
CA ARG A 106 13.52 2.46 3.04
C ARG A 106 13.57 0.92 2.96
N ASN A 107 13.57 0.21 4.09
CA ASN A 107 13.70 -1.25 4.16
C ASN A 107 12.38 -1.99 3.91
N PHE A 108 11.26 -1.28 3.76
CA PHE A 108 9.96 -1.87 3.46
C PHE A 108 9.14 -1.03 2.46
N SER A 109 9.82 -0.19 1.69
CA SER A 109 9.25 0.65 0.64
C SER A 109 9.53 0.09 -0.75
N MET A 110 8.55 0.17 -1.63
CA MET A 110 8.58 -0.29 -3.01
C MET A 110 8.20 0.87 -3.94
N LEU A 111 9.03 1.15 -4.95
CA LEU A 111 8.70 2.06 -6.03
C LEU A 111 7.83 1.31 -7.05
N CYS A 112 6.64 1.85 -7.31
CA CYS A 112 5.65 1.21 -8.17
C CYS A 112 5.07 2.16 -9.21
N GLN A 113 4.68 1.59 -10.34
CA GLN A 113 3.83 2.23 -11.32
C GLN A 113 2.38 1.81 -11.10
N GLN A 114 1.47 2.79 -11.08
CA GLN A 114 0.04 2.55 -10.91
C GLN A 114 -0.65 2.26 -12.25
N HIS A 115 -1.56 1.29 -12.25
CA HIS A 115 -2.46 0.93 -13.36
C HIS A 115 -3.88 0.77 -12.83
N VAL A 116 -4.82 1.59 -13.30
CA VAL A 116 -6.23 1.46 -12.92
C VAL A 116 -6.87 0.39 -13.79
N LEU A 117 -7.41 -0.66 -13.16
CA LEU A 117 -8.07 -1.77 -13.84
C LEU A 117 -9.60 -1.63 -13.84
N ARG A 118 -10.15 -0.88 -12.88
CA ARG A 118 -11.57 -0.53 -12.76
C ARG A 118 -11.72 0.84 -12.06
N GLY A 119 -12.71 1.62 -12.49
CA GLY A 119 -12.97 2.98 -12.01
C GLY A 119 -12.51 4.03 -13.03
N ASP A 120 -12.76 5.32 -12.74
CA ASP A 120 -12.36 6.39 -13.67
C ASP A 120 -10.86 6.70 -13.51
N LEU A 121 -10.17 6.88 -14.63
CA LEU A 121 -8.78 7.36 -14.66
C LEU A 121 -8.66 8.82 -14.18
N ASN A 122 -9.75 9.58 -14.25
CA ASN A 122 -9.84 10.96 -13.80
C ASN A 122 -10.17 11.10 -12.30
N ASP A 123 -10.55 10.01 -11.64
CA ASP A 123 -10.74 10.01 -10.18
C ASP A 123 -9.46 10.43 -9.48
N ALA A 124 -9.61 10.92 -8.23
CA ALA A 124 -8.49 11.28 -7.38
C ALA A 124 -7.41 10.18 -7.40
N VAL A 125 -6.17 10.57 -7.73
CA VAL A 125 -5.02 9.67 -7.83
C VAL A 125 -4.64 9.07 -6.46
N PHE A 126 -5.15 9.65 -5.37
CA PHE A 126 -4.88 9.26 -4.00
C PHE A 126 -6.18 9.00 -3.24
N ALA A 127 -6.09 8.14 -2.23
CA ALA A 127 -7.25 7.75 -1.44
C ALA A 127 -7.70 8.87 -0.50
N PRO A 128 -8.99 9.26 -0.50
CA PRO A 128 -9.50 10.24 0.43
C PRO A 128 -9.52 9.67 1.85
N ARG A 129 -9.60 10.57 2.84
CA ARG A 129 -9.80 10.16 4.24
C ARG A 129 -11.06 9.30 4.35
N ASP A 130 -11.00 8.32 5.24
CA ASP A 130 -12.07 7.34 5.51
C ASP A 130 -12.35 6.31 4.41
N ALA A 131 -11.66 6.36 3.26
CA ALA A 131 -11.75 5.30 2.26
C ALA A 131 -11.37 3.93 2.85
N VAL A 132 -12.10 2.90 2.44
CA VAL A 132 -11.89 1.51 2.85
C VAL A 132 -11.24 0.76 1.70
N ILE A 133 -10.07 0.18 1.98
CA ILE A 133 -9.25 -0.47 0.96
C ILE A 133 -8.76 -1.82 1.50
N LEU A 134 -9.09 -2.88 0.77
CA LEU A 134 -8.38 -4.15 0.90
C LEU A 134 -7.15 -4.09 0.00
N VAL A 135 -5.96 -4.28 0.58
CA VAL A 135 -4.69 -4.25 -0.16
C VAL A 135 -4.10 -5.65 -0.16
N GLY A 136 -3.79 -6.18 -1.35
CA GLY A 136 -3.11 -7.46 -1.54
C GLY A 136 -1.72 -7.25 -2.11
N PHE A 137 -0.71 -7.72 -1.38
CA PHE A 137 0.66 -7.86 -1.86
C PHE A 137 0.80 -9.31 -2.33
N LEU A 138 0.82 -9.52 -3.63
CA LEU A 138 0.62 -10.83 -4.25
C LEU A 138 1.92 -11.38 -4.84
N GLN A 139 2.01 -12.69 -4.91
CA GLN A 139 3.05 -13.42 -5.63
C GLN A 139 4.46 -12.97 -5.22
N ARG A 140 4.79 -13.08 -3.93
CA ARG A 140 6.14 -12.79 -3.42
C ARG A 140 7.15 -13.71 -4.09
N GLU A 141 8.20 -13.10 -4.61
CA GLU A 141 9.35 -13.74 -5.23
C GLU A 141 10.57 -13.63 -4.31
N SER A 142 11.45 -14.62 -4.39
CA SER A 142 12.71 -14.64 -3.62
C SER A 142 13.76 -13.66 -4.16
N ALA A 143 13.65 -13.27 -5.43
CA ALA A 143 14.54 -12.30 -6.06
C ALA A 143 13.79 -11.52 -7.12
N PHE A 144 14.01 -10.20 -7.17
CA PHE A 144 13.51 -9.38 -8.25
C PHE A 144 14.30 -9.65 -9.53
N VAL A 145 13.62 -10.12 -10.58
CA VAL A 145 14.24 -10.34 -11.89
C VAL A 145 14.01 -9.14 -12.82
N LYS A 146 12.76 -8.66 -12.91
CA LYS A 146 12.37 -7.52 -13.76
C LYS A 146 11.02 -6.96 -13.33
N ALA A 147 10.77 -5.71 -13.72
CA ALA A 147 9.45 -5.10 -13.60
C ALA A 147 8.41 -5.93 -14.36
N ARG A 148 7.30 -6.26 -13.69
CA ARG A 148 6.18 -6.97 -14.30
C ARG A 148 5.29 -5.98 -15.04
N SER A 149 4.73 -6.42 -16.16
CA SER A 149 3.66 -5.67 -16.81
C SER A 149 2.37 -5.85 -16.02
N ALA A 150 1.57 -4.78 -15.95
CA ALA A 150 0.21 -4.89 -15.46
C ALA A 150 -0.60 -5.83 -16.36
N PRO A 151 -1.56 -6.58 -15.81
CA PRO A 151 -2.42 -7.42 -16.62
C PRO A 151 -3.24 -6.55 -17.59
N SER A 152 -3.28 -6.95 -18.86
CA SER A 152 -4.04 -6.23 -19.90
C SER A 152 -5.55 -6.35 -19.75
N ILE A 153 -6.00 -7.38 -19.03
CA ILE A 153 -7.40 -7.65 -18.69
C ILE A 153 -7.45 -7.92 -17.19
N LEU A 154 -8.47 -7.42 -16.51
CA LEU A 154 -8.69 -7.69 -15.08
C LEU A 154 -8.75 -9.21 -14.84
N PRO A 155 -7.81 -9.80 -14.06
CA PRO A 155 -7.81 -11.24 -13.79
C PRO A 155 -9.10 -11.69 -13.12
N GLU A 156 -9.59 -12.87 -13.49
CA GLU A 156 -10.84 -13.40 -12.93
C GLU A 156 -10.76 -13.59 -11.41
N SER A 157 -9.64 -14.09 -10.91
CA SER A 157 -9.37 -14.23 -9.47
C SER A 157 -9.54 -12.89 -8.71
N TRP A 158 -9.23 -11.76 -9.34
CA TRP A 158 -9.30 -10.43 -8.72
C TRP A 158 -10.70 -9.82 -8.72
N ARG A 159 -11.67 -10.48 -9.36
CA ARG A 159 -13.09 -10.11 -9.43
C ARG A 159 -14.02 -11.22 -8.94
N MET A 160 -13.52 -12.16 -8.13
CA MET A 160 -14.37 -13.25 -7.62
C MET A 160 -15.16 -12.84 -6.39
N GLY A 161 -16.37 -13.38 -6.28
CA GLY A 161 -17.23 -13.16 -5.12
C GLY A 161 -17.43 -11.69 -4.81
N ALA A 162 -17.29 -11.33 -3.54
CA ALA A 162 -17.44 -9.96 -3.08
C ALA A 162 -16.31 -9.00 -3.49
N LEU A 163 -15.17 -9.48 -4.02
CA LEU A 163 -14.17 -8.59 -4.63
C LEU A 163 -14.74 -7.83 -5.84
N ASP A 164 -15.71 -8.43 -6.56
CA ASP A 164 -16.37 -7.77 -7.69
C ASP A 164 -17.21 -6.55 -7.28
N LYS A 165 -17.49 -6.38 -5.99
CA LYS A 165 -18.17 -5.19 -5.45
C LYS A 165 -17.24 -4.00 -5.31
N ALA A 166 -15.93 -4.17 -5.44
CA ALA A 166 -15.01 -3.04 -5.40
C ALA A 166 -15.35 -2.07 -6.56
N TYR A 167 -15.64 -0.83 -6.21
CA TYR A 167 -16.00 0.22 -7.19
C TYR A 167 -14.76 0.70 -7.95
N ARG A 168 -13.57 0.53 -7.36
CA ARG A 168 -12.27 0.84 -7.96
C ARG A 168 -11.27 -0.25 -7.67
N MET A 169 -10.48 -0.61 -8.68
CA MET A 169 -9.39 -1.57 -8.59
C MET A 169 -8.14 -1.00 -9.21
N VAL A 170 -7.05 -1.00 -8.45
CA VAL A 170 -5.75 -0.46 -8.87
C VAL A 170 -4.69 -1.54 -8.71
N CYS A 171 -3.92 -1.78 -9.76
CA CYS A 171 -2.75 -2.65 -9.73
C CYS A 171 -1.50 -1.79 -9.75
N ASN A 172 -0.58 -2.03 -8.82
CA ASN A 172 0.72 -1.40 -8.80
C ASN A 172 1.79 -2.45 -9.08
N THR A 173 2.64 -2.18 -10.07
CA THR A 173 3.75 -3.06 -10.45
C THR A 173 5.06 -2.44 -9.99
N LEU A 174 5.95 -3.25 -9.42
CA LEU A 174 7.27 -2.80 -9.02
C LEU A 174 8.08 -2.38 -10.24
N ASP A 175 8.76 -1.25 -10.12
CA ASP A 175 9.62 -0.70 -11.17
C ASP A 175 11.10 -1.05 -10.97
N GLU A 176 11.50 -1.25 -9.71
CA GLU A 176 12.85 -1.63 -9.32
C GLU A 176 12.82 -2.73 -8.24
N ALA A 177 13.99 -3.23 -7.88
CA ALA A 177 14.12 -4.26 -6.86
C ALA A 177 13.59 -3.77 -5.51
N ALA A 178 12.68 -4.55 -4.92
CA ALA A 178 12.18 -4.30 -3.58
C ALA A 178 13.22 -4.68 -2.51
N PRO A 179 13.08 -4.12 -1.29
CA PRO A 179 13.79 -4.62 -0.12
C PRO A 179 13.54 -6.12 0.13
N GLN A 180 14.48 -6.76 0.83
CA GLN A 180 14.40 -8.19 1.15
C GLN A 180 13.08 -8.52 1.87
N GLY A 181 12.37 -9.53 1.37
CA GLY A 181 11.06 -9.95 1.91
C GLY A 181 9.85 -9.19 1.36
N TYR A 182 10.05 -8.16 0.53
CA TYR A 182 9.00 -7.33 -0.07
C TYR A 182 8.94 -7.46 -1.61
N GLY A 183 9.55 -8.49 -2.17
CA GLY A 183 9.57 -8.77 -3.62
C GLY A 183 8.24 -9.26 -4.18
N PHE A 184 7.15 -8.51 -3.98
CA PHE A 184 5.82 -8.87 -4.48
C PHE A 184 5.68 -8.56 -5.98
N GLY A 185 5.08 -9.48 -6.73
CA GLY A 185 4.84 -9.28 -8.15
C GLY A 185 3.81 -8.18 -8.44
N TYR A 186 2.80 -8.05 -7.58
CA TYR A 186 1.73 -7.06 -7.69
C TYR A 186 1.33 -6.53 -6.32
N ILE A 187 0.96 -5.25 -6.26
CA ILE A 187 0.27 -4.66 -5.12
C ILE A 187 -1.09 -4.16 -5.61
N VAL A 188 -2.15 -4.84 -5.21
CA VAL A 188 -3.51 -4.58 -5.69
C VAL A 188 -4.32 -3.88 -4.59
N GLU A 189 -5.02 -2.82 -4.95
CA GLU A 189 -5.92 -2.06 -4.09
C GLU A 189 -7.36 -2.29 -4.56
N TRP A 190 -8.21 -2.87 -3.71
CA TRP A 190 -9.66 -2.99 -3.92
C TRP A 190 -10.39 -2.01 -3.00
N TRP A 191 -11.17 -1.12 -3.60
CA TRP A 191 -11.82 -0.02 -2.89
C TRP A 191 -13.32 -0.28 -2.76
N PHE A 192 -13.84 -0.07 -1.56
CA PHE A 192 -15.23 -0.40 -1.20
C PHE A 192 -15.94 0.81 -0.60
N GLU A 193 -17.26 0.86 -0.77
CA GLU A 193 -18.10 1.93 -0.21
C GLU A 193 -18.19 1.80 1.32
N SER A 194 -18.03 0.58 1.85
CA SER A 194 -18.14 0.32 3.28
C SER A 194 -17.18 -0.75 3.80
N LEU A 195 -16.94 -0.70 5.11
CA LEU A 195 -16.17 -1.74 5.81
C LEU A 195 -16.85 -3.11 5.75
N ALA A 196 -18.19 -3.14 5.74
CA ALA A 196 -18.95 -4.39 5.66
C ALA A 196 -18.70 -5.12 4.33
N GLU A 197 -18.75 -4.40 3.21
CA GLU A 197 -18.44 -4.96 1.88
C GLU A 197 -17.01 -5.47 1.80
N ALA A 198 -16.05 -4.67 2.28
CA ALA A 198 -14.64 -5.05 2.26
C ALA A 198 -14.35 -6.27 3.17
N SER A 199 -15.03 -6.37 4.31
CA SER A 199 -14.91 -7.52 5.23
C SER A 199 -15.52 -8.79 4.62
N HIS A 200 -16.62 -8.66 3.88
CA HIS A 200 -17.20 -9.77 3.14
C HIS A 200 -16.25 -10.23 2.02
N ALA A 201 -15.68 -9.30 1.26
CA ALA A 201 -14.66 -9.61 0.24
C ALA A 201 -13.42 -10.29 0.82
N ALA A 202 -12.94 -9.83 1.98
CA ALA A 202 -11.83 -10.47 2.68
C ALA A 202 -12.18 -11.91 3.14
N SER A 203 -13.45 -12.17 3.48
CA SER A 203 -13.90 -13.50 3.88
C SER A 203 -13.84 -14.48 2.71
N ASP A 204 -14.23 -14.02 1.52
CA ASP A 204 -14.19 -14.82 0.30
C ASP A 204 -12.76 -15.22 -0.11
N LEU A 205 -11.73 -14.43 0.24
CA LEU A 205 -10.32 -14.81 0.04
C LEU A 205 -9.94 -16.10 0.78
N SER A 206 -10.67 -16.44 1.85
CA SER A 206 -10.43 -17.62 2.68
C SER A 206 -11.12 -18.88 2.14
N SER A 207 -11.89 -18.75 1.06
CA SER A 207 -12.61 -19.87 0.47
C SER A 207 -11.61 -20.83 -0.18
N PRO A 208 -11.60 -22.12 0.22
CA PRO A 208 -10.58 -23.09 -0.17
C PRO A 208 -10.83 -23.65 -1.58
N SER A 209 -10.78 -22.82 -2.61
CA SER A 209 -10.57 -23.34 -3.96
C SER A 209 -9.07 -23.37 -4.27
N ASP A 210 -8.57 -24.55 -4.63
CA ASP A 210 -7.15 -24.74 -4.95
C ASP A 210 -6.68 -23.79 -6.08
N ASP A 211 -7.56 -23.47 -7.02
CA ASP A 211 -7.33 -22.50 -8.10
C ASP A 211 -6.97 -21.09 -7.58
N LEU A 212 -7.53 -20.67 -6.45
CA LEU A 212 -7.24 -19.36 -5.86
C LEU A 212 -5.84 -19.29 -5.27
N SER A 213 -5.40 -20.35 -4.59
CA SER A 213 -4.07 -20.40 -3.97
C SER A 213 -2.94 -20.17 -5.01
N CYS A 214 -3.10 -20.75 -6.20
CA CYS A 214 -2.18 -20.58 -7.32
C CYS A 214 -2.27 -19.15 -7.90
N ALA A 215 -3.47 -18.58 -7.97
CA ALA A 215 -3.68 -17.23 -8.47
C ALA A 215 -3.02 -16.15 -7.59
N TRP A 216 -3.00 -16.34 -6.28
CA TRP A 216 -2.40 -15.41 -5.32
C TRP A 216 -0.89 -15.62 -5.14
N GLY A 217 -0.43 -16.88 -5.08
CA GLY A 217 0.94 -17.22 -4.65
C GLY A 217 1.22 -16.81 -3.19
N ASP A 218 2.48 -16.71 -2.78
CA ASP A 218 2.84 -16.18 -1.45
C ASP A 218 2.38 -14.72 -1.34
N SER A 219 1.42 -14.45 -0.44
CA SER A 219 0.65 -13.21 -0.43
C SER A 219 0.43 -12.66 0.96
N VAL A 220 0.22 -11.34 1.03
CA VAL A 220 -0.18 -10.63 2.25
C VAL A 220 -1.39 -9.76 1.94
N PHE A 221 -2.51 -10.00 2.63
CA PHE A 221 -3.71 -9.18 2.52
C PHE A 221 -3.92 -8.36 3.78
N LEU A 222 -4.19 -7.06 3.63
CA LEU A 222 -4.56 -6.17 4.73
C LEU A 222 -5.86 -5.44 4.38
N LEU A 223 -6.85 -5.55 5.25
CA LEU A 223 -8.00 -4.65 5.23
C LEU A 223 -7.65 -3.36 5.98
N THR A 224 -7.82 -2.23 5.33
CA THR A 224 -7.38 -0.93 5.83
C THR A 224 -8.45 0.15 5.71
N LYS A 225 -8.30 1.18 6.54
CA LYS A 225 -9.03 2.44 6.43
C LYS A 225 -8.04 3.60 6.34
N VAL A 226 -8.30 4.56 5.46
CA VAL A 226 -7.45 5.75 5.32
C VAL A 226 -7.65 6.68 6.51
N THR A 227 -6.68 6.72 7.42
CA THR A 227 -6.71 7.54 8.65
C THR A 227 -6.13 8.93 8.44
N HIS A 228 -5.31 9.10 7.41
CA HIS A 228 -4.74 10.38 7.01
C HIS A 228 -4.61 10.42 5.49
N SER A 229 -5.04 11.53 4.89
CA SER A 229 -4.92 11.77 3.46
C SER A 229 -4.60 13.25 3.22
N ARG A 230 -3.71 13.53 2.29
CA ARG A 230 -3.40 14.89 1.83
C ARG A 230 -2.80 14.87 0.41
N PRO A 231 -2.96 15.95 -0.36
CA PRO A 231 -2.09 16.27 -1.49
C PRO A 231 -0.70 16.76 -1.01
#